data_AF-A0A529LVW7-F1
#
_entry.id   AF-A0A529LVW7-F1
#
_cell.length_a   1.000
_cell.length_b   1.000
_cell.length_c   1.000
_cell.angle_alpha   90.00
_cell.angle_beta   90.00
_cell.angle_gamma   90.00
#
_symmetry.space_group_name_H-M   'P 1'
#
loop_
_entity.id
_entity.type
_entity.pdbx_description
1 polymer ?
#
loop_
_entity_poly.entity_id
_entity_poly.type
_entity_poly.pdbx_seq_one_letter_code
_entity_poly.pdbx_strand_id
1 'polypeptide(L)'
;TGLSRVDSFFVIARNSSFTYKGRAVDLRQVGRELGVRYVLEGSIRRAGSRVRISGQLVDAISGHHVWADRFEGDMCDIFDLQDKVTE
;
A
#
# COMPACT_ATOMS: atom_id res chain seq x y z
N THR A 1 -4.48 4.95 -8.59
CA THR A 1 -5.87 4.65 -8.98
C THR A 1 -6.03 3.25 -9.59
N GLY A 2 -5.01 2.37 -9.55
CA GLY A 2 -5.13 1.01 -10.09
C GLY A 2 -6.23 0.19 -9.40
N LEU A 3 -6.19 0.10 -8.06
CA LEU A 3 -7.16 -0.70 -7.30
C LEU A 3 -8.61 -0.23 -7.45
N SER A 4 -8.85 1.08 -7.55
CA SER A 4 -10.21 1.64 -7.67
C SER A 4 -10.83 1.43 -9.06
N ARG A 5 -10.09 0.89 -10.03
CA ARG A 5 -10.61 0.52 -11.36
C ARG A 5 -11.19 -0.89 -11.39
N VAL A 6 -11.01 -1.66 -10.33
CA VAL A 6 -11.56 -3.01 -10.20
C VAL A 6 -12.88 -2.89 -9.44
N ASP A 7 -14.00 -3.13 -10.11
CA ASP A 7 -15.35 -2.88 -9.56
C ASP A 7 -15.65 -3.70 -8.29
N SER A 8 -14.98 -4.84 -8.09
CA SER A 8 -15.12 -5.65 -6.88
C SER A 8 -14.37 -5.07 -5.67
N PHE A 9 -13.54 -4.04 -5.86
CA PHE A 9 -12.76 -3.41 -4.80
C PHE A 9 -13.42 -2.12 -4.33
N PHE A 10 -13.95 -2.17 -3.11
CA PHE A 10 -14.29 -0.95 -2.37
C PHE A 10 -13.01 -0.31 -1.82
N VAL A 11 -12.60 0.82 -2.40
CA VAL A 11 -11.35 1.52 -2.04
C VAL A 11 -11.66 2.86 -1.38
N ILE A 12 -11.17 3.03 -0.15
CA ILE A 12 -11.31 4.29 0.60
C ILE A 12 -10.43 5.39 -0.01
N ALA A 13 -10.97 6.61 -0.04
CA ALA A 13 -10.26 7.79 -0.52
C ALA A 13 -8.92 7.98 0.20
N ARG A 14 -7.88 8.28 -0.58
CA ARG A 14 -6.49 8.43 -0.09
C ARG A 14 -6.35 9.42 1.06
N ASN A 15 -7.10 10.52 1.06
CA ASN A 15 -7.00 11.52 2.12
C ASN A 15 -7.49 10.98 3.47
N SER A 16 -8.53 10.14 3.47
CA SER A 16 -9.04 9.50 4.69
C SER A 16 -8.00 8.56 5.30
N SER A 17 -7.34 7.74 4.48
CA SER A 17 -6.27 6.85 4.95
C SER A 17 -4.99 7.60 5.35
N PHE A 18 -4.71 8.76 4.75
CA PHE A 18 -3.53 9.56 5.08
C PHE A 18 -3.57 10.20 6.48
N THR A 19 -4.74 10.25 7.12
CA THR A 19 -4.88 10.68 8.53
C THR A 19 -4.06 9.82 9.50
N TYR A 20 -3.81 8.56 9.14
CA TYR A 20 -3.03 7.62 9.95
C TYR A 20 -1.52 7.62 9.63
N LYS A 21 -1.10 8.36 8.59
CA LYS A 21 0.29 8.37 8.14
C LYS A 21 1.21 8.88 9.26
N GLY A 22 2.29 8.14 9.52
CA GLY A 22 3.31 8.50 10.51
C GLY A 22 2.88 8.30 11.96
N ARG A 23 1.71 7.69 12.20
CA ARG A 23 1.23 7.32 13.53
C ARG A 23 1.38 5.82 13.73
N ALA A 24 1.75 5.41 14.94
CA ALA A 24 1.66 4.01 15.33
C ALA A 24 0.20 3.71 15.71
N VAL A 25 -0.57 3.18 14.77
CA VAL A 25 -1.99 2.84 14.96
C VAL A 25 -2.19 1.36 14.67
N ASP A 26 -2.99 0.68 15.49
CA ASP A 26 -3.38 -0.71 15.24
C ASP A 26 -4.19 -0.78 13.94
N LEU A 27 -3.76 -1.60 12.98
CA LEU A 27 -4.45 -1.77 11.70
C LEU A 27 -5.89 -2.28 11.87
N ARG A 28 -6.20 -2.97 12.98
CA ARG A 28 -7.57 -3.37 13.30
C ARG A 28 -8.46 -2.20 13.66
N GLN A 29 -7.89 -1.16 14.28
CA GLN A 29 -8.60 0.09 14.52
C GLN A 29 -8.88 0.80 13.20
N VAL A 30 -7.88 0.90 12.32
CA VAL A 30 -8.03 1.50 10.98
C VAL A 30 -9.13 0.79 10.18
N GLY A 31 -9.15 -0.55 10.21
CA GLY A 31 -10.19 -1.35 9.55
C GLY A 31 -11.60 -1.03 10.05
N ARG A 32 -11.79 -0.90 11.38
CA ARG A 32 -13.08 -0.54 11.97
C ARG A 32 -13.50 0.89 11.63
N GLU A 33 -12.59 1.85 11.76
CA GLU A 33 -12.90 3.28 11.55
C GLU A 33 -13.19 3.60 10.08
N LEU A 34 -12.51 2.92 9.15
CA LEU A 34 -12.72 3.12 7.72
C LEU A 34 -13.69 2.12 7.09
N GLY A 35 -14.17 1.11 7.84
CA GLY A 35 -15.06 0.08 7.34
C GLY A 35 -14.44 -0.81 6.26
N VAL A 36 -13.12 -1.09 6.35
CA VAL A 36 -12.39 -1.88 5.35
C VAL A 36 -11.93 -3.22 5.92
N ARG A 37 -12.00 -4.26 5.08
CA ARG A 37 -11.50 -5.59 5.42
C ARG A 37 -9.98 -5.70 5.32
N TYR A 38 -9.39 -5.00 4.36
CA TYR A 38 -7.97 -5.09 4.08
C TYR A 38 -7.33 -3.70 4.11
N VAL A 39 -6.12 -3.63 4.64
CA VAL A 39 -5.27 -2.44 4.58
C VAL A 39 -4.05 -2.76 3.75
N LEU A 40 -3.85 -2.01 2.66
CA LEU A 40 -2.60 -2.00 1.91
C LEU A 40 -1.74 -0.88 2.46
N GLU A 41 -0.61 -1.24 3.05
CA GLU A 41 0.40 -0.28 3.49
C GLU A 41 1.73 -0.55 2.79
N GLY A 42 2.60 0.45 2.80
CA GLY A 42 3.86 0.35 2.11
C GLY A 42 4.76 1.55 2.35
N SER A 43 5.99 1.44 1.88
CA SER A 43 6.97 2.51 1.96
C SER A 43 7.76 2.61 0.67
N ILE A 44 8.18 3.84 0.39
CA ILE A 44 9.10 4.14 -0.70
C ILE A 44 10.37 4.71 -0.07
N ARG A 45 11.50 4.09 -0.34
CA ARG A 45 12.83 4.56 0.09
C ARG A 45 13.66 4.87 -1.14
N ARG A 46 14.38 6.00 -1.11
CA ARG A 46 15.26 6.42 -2.21
C ARG A 46 16.67 6.64 -1.68
N ALA A 47 17.66 6.14 -2.42
CA ALA A 47 19.08 6.36 -2.16
C ALA A 47 19.81 6.62 -3.50
N GLY A 48 20.17 7.88 -3.77
CA GLY A 48 20.66 8.28 -5.09
C GLY A 48 19.61 8.02 -6.16
N SER A 49 20.00 7.30 -7.22
CA SER A 49 19.09 6.85 -8.28
C SER A 49 18.29 5.59 -7.91
N ARG A 50 18.63 4.88 -6.83
CA ARG A 50 17.93 3.64 -6.47
C ARG A 50 16.66 3.93 -5.68
N VAL A 51 15.58 3.25 -6.07
CA VAL A 51 14.28 3.28 -5.40
C VAL A 51 13.94 1.86 -4.95
N ARG A 52 13.42 1.78 -3.72
CA ARG A 52 12.86 0.55 -3.15
C ARG A 52 11.43 0.83 -2.72
N ILE A 53 10.52 0.04 -3.25
CA ILE A 53 9.10 0.03 -2.90
C ILE A 53 8.85 -1.25 -2.12
N SER A 54 8.17 -1.15 -0.99
CA SER A 54 7.68 -2.31 -0.26
C SER A 54 6.19 -2.12 -0.04
N GLY A 55 5.40 -3.16 -0.28
CA GLY A 55 3.97 -3.18 -0.10
C GLY A 55 3.56 -4.42 0.68
N GLN A 56 2.53 -4.29 1.50
CA GLN A 56 1.92 -5.41 2.20
C GLN A 56 0.43 -5.22 2.37
N LEU A 57 -0.31 -6.30 2.13
CA LEU A 57 -1.75 -6.38 2.34
C LEU A 57 -2.00 -7.12 3.64
N VAL A 58 -2.70 -6.45 4.56
CA VAL A 58 -3.03 -6.98 5.88
C VAL A 58 -4.55 -7.13 6.00
N ASP A 59 -5.01 -8.27 6.52
CA ASP A 59 -6.40 -8.46 6.92
C ASP A 59 -6.64 -7.67 8.22
N ALA A 60 -7.50 -6.67 8.18
CA ALA A 60 -7.74 -5.75 9.28
C ALA A 60 -8.62 -6.35 10.40
N ILE A 61 -9.13 -7.56 10.23
CA ILE A 61 -9.89 -8.27 11.27
C ILE A 61 -8.94 -9.12 12.11
N SER A 62 -8.13 -9.95 11.45
CA SER A 62 -7.20 -10.88 12.09
C SER A 62 -5.83 -10.27 12.39
N GLY A 63 -5.43 -9.23 11.65
CA GLY A 63 -4.07 -8.67 11.67
C GLY A 63 -3.05 -9.49 10.88
N HIS A 64 -3.47 -10.51 10.13
CA HIS A 64 -2.56 -11.37 9.38
C HIS A 64 -2.10 -10.71 8.08
N HIS A 65 -0.83 -10.90 7.74
CA HIS A 65 -0.28 -10.52 6.44
C HIS A 65 -0.79 -11.52 5.39
N VAL A 66 -1.52 -11.00 4.40
CA VAL A 66 -2.08 -11.77 3.29
C VAL A 66 -1.09 -11.82 2.13
N TRP A 67 -0.37 -10.73 1.92
CA TRP A 67 0.63 -10.59 0.87
C TRP A 67 1.67 -9.56 1.30
N ALA A 68 2.91 -9.75 0.86
CA ALA A 68 3.96 -8.76 0.97
C ALA A 68 4.94 -8.95 -0.19
N ASP A 69 5.36 -7.84 -0.78
CA ASP A 69 6.37 -7.87 -1.84
C ASP A 69 7.23 -6.60 -1.82
N ARG A 70 8.36 -6.69 -2.52
CA ARG A 70 9.37 -5.65 -2.57
C ARG A 70 9.93 -5.53 -3.98
N PHE A 71 9.84 -4.31 -4.49
CA PHE A 71 10.32 -3.94 -5.80
C PHE A 71 11.51 -3.00 -5.65
N GLU A 72 12.57 -3.26 -6.41
CA GLU A 72 13.74 -2.40 -6.49
C GLU A 72 13.98 -2.01 -7.94
N GLY A 73 14.36 -0.75 -8.15
CA GLY A 73 14.61 -0.22 -9.48
C GLY A 73 15.46 1.05 -9.43
N ASP A 74 15.84 1.51 -10.61
CA ASP A 74 16.46 2.81 -10.80
C ASP A 74 15.38 3.86 -11.12
N MET A 75 15.57 5.08 -10.62
CA MET A 75 14.65 6.19 -10.81
C MET A 75 14.73 6.75 -12.24
N CYS A 76 15.81 6.49 -12.96
CA CYS A 76 15.92 6.78 -14.39
C CYS A 76 14.91 5.95 -15.21
N ASP A 77 14.56 4.75 -14.73
CA ASP A 77 13.64 3.82 -15.39
C ASP A 77 12.36 3.62 -14.54
N ILE A 78 11.80 4.73 -14.06
CA ILE A 78 10.68 4.68 -13.10
C ILE A 78 9.40 4.05 -13.67
N PHE A 79 9.22 4.04 -14.99
CA PHE A 79 8.09 3.38 -15.65
C PHE A 79 8.24 1.85 -15.58
N ASP A 80 9.44 1.30 -15.77
CA ASP A 80 9.69 -0.13 -15.58
C ASP A 80 9.44 -0.56 -14.14
N LEU A 81 9.79 0.31 -13.17
CA LEU A 81 9.48 0.07 -11.77
C LEU A 81 7.97 0.15 -11.50
N GLN A 82 7.26 1.05 -12.17
CA GLN A 82 5.80 1.15 -12.06
C GLN A 82 5.13 -0.11 -12.61
N ASP A 83 5.56 -0.61 -13.77
CA ASP A 83 4.98 -1.79 -14.41
C ASP A 83 5.15 -3.03 -13.53
N LYS A 84 6.35 -3.23 -12.96
CA LYS A 84 6.62 -4.31 -11.99
C LYS A 84 5.72 -4.29 -10.75
N VAL A 85 5.27 -3.10 -10.31
CA VAL A 85 4.39 -2.95 -9.15
C VAL A 85 2.93 -3.25 -9.52
N THR A 86 2.59 -3.23 -10.81
CA THR A 86 1.21 -3.41 -11.30
C THR A 86 0.94 -4.75 -12.00
N GLU A 87 1.97 -5.52 -12.35
CA GLU A 87 1.86 -6.94 -12.71
C GLU A 87 1.52 -7.82 -11.50
#